data_AF-A0A2V7Q1H3-F1
#
_entry.id   AF-A0A2V7Q1H3-F1
#
_cell.length_a   1.000
_cell.length_b   1.000
_cell.length_c   1.000
_cell.angle_alpha   90.00
_cell.angle_beta   90.00
_cell.angle_gamma   90.00
#
_symmetry.space_group_name_H-M   'P 1'
#
loop_
_entity.id
_entity.type
_entity.pdbx_description
1 polymer ?
#
loop_
_entity_poly.entity_id
_entity_poly.type
_entity_poly.pdbx_seq_one_letter_code
_entity_poly.pdbx_strand_id
1 'polypeptide(L)'
;MSEAMRVTSQPPRAHPGGFPPDPDFPQLAIASDPQRMLELFRRHLEPAAGKRYRIETCVPLRFRCRQSTARCVLQYTLRLLEPGTGRRWDQGVTGLLYAQKGAAERLWREMQATDPSQGIPDDWLTFRPVGFIPDLEMVVQVFPYDRKLRNLGLVLGGALRDLEPQLLARLAPGEWRVTERTMAPTRYRTELGAALRYTLQACDATTGRAETLRCFVKVYRNDHGEHTFELLQSLGQRVERGETGYSVVRPVAYRKDLRTLVLEEAPGTALLQLLREGHDPAGPLRITARAVAAFNQDDVGNAAVARSSLAVQLEELRRGATIVEWARPELATQVRAITAAVAAGLEEVAPAPIHGDLKPDHVFLAGDRVIFIDLDSVVLGDPVRDAAHMFAYVAGRVGLDAMAAEQARAAAVLFAAEYFDHVPGAWRRRFGLHCAGALVEVASAIFRRQEAHWPRKVAAAVAAARECLG
;
A
#
# COMPACT_ATOMS: atom_id res chain seq x y z
N MET A 1 -0.66 5.86 25.83
CA MET A 1 -1.39 5.26 24.70
C MET A 1 -0.69 5.65 23.40
N SER A 2 0.03 4.73 22.78
CA SER A 2 0.64 4.90 21.46
C SER A 2 0.94 3.50 20.93
N GLU A 3 -0.09 2.89 20.35
CA GLU A 3 -0.06 1.60 19.67
C GLU A 3 -0.07 1.82 18.15
N ALA A 4 0.70 2.81 17.71
CA ALA A 4 0.69 3.36 16.37
C ALA A 4 1.91 2.90 15.55
N MET A 5 2.08 1.58 15.44
CA MET A 5 2.72 0.91 14.30
C MET A 5 2.45 -0.62 14.31
N ARG A 6 1.28 -1.06 14.78
CA ARG A 6 0.86 -2.46 14.58
C ARG A 6 0.31 -2.63 13.16
N VAL A 7 1.20 -2.87 12.21
CA VAL A 7 0.87 -3.74 11.07
C VAL A 7 1.18 -5.15 11.55
N THR A 8 0.13 -5.95 11.78
CA THR A 8 0.12 -7.33 12.32
C THR A 8 0.45 -7.46 13.82
N SER A 9 -0.44 -8.11 14.57
CA SER A 9 -0.34 -8.40 16.02
C SER A 9 0.69 -9.48 16.37
N GLN A 10 1.50 -9.92 15.41
CA GLN A 10 2.67 -10.76 15.63
C GLN A 10 3.78 -10.31 14.68
N PRO A 11 5.01 -10.06 15.16
CA PRO A 11 6.12 -9.81 14.25
C PRO A 11 6.28 -11.03 13.33
N PRO A 12 6.30 -10.87 11.99
CA PRO A 12 6.65 -11.96 11.12
C PRO A 12 8.03 -12.48 11.55
N ARG A 13 8.11 -13.76 11.90
CA ARG A 13 9.39 -14.40 12.18
C ARG A 13 10.25 -14.27 10.93
N ALA A 14 11.38 -13.55 11.05
CA ALA A 14 12.34 -13.39 9.98
C ALA A 14 12.79 -14.75 9.45
N HIS A 15 12.75 -14.94 8.13
CA HIS A 15 13.26 -16.13 7.48
C HIS A 15 14.69 -15.87 6.99
N PRO A 16 15.65 -16.80 7.17
CA PRO A 16 17.06 -16.63 6.77
C PRO A 16 17.33 -16.61 5.25
N GLY A 17 16.29 -16.53 4.40
CA GLY A 17 16.49 -16.40 2.96
C GLY A 17 16.80 -14.96 2.60
N GLY A 18 18.07 -14.57 2.63
CA GLY A 18 18.54 -13.27 2.16
C GLY A 18 18.20 -13.03 0.68
N PHE A 19 18.32 -11.79 0.22
CA PHE A 19 18.14 -11.51 -1.21
C PHE A 19 19.18 -12.26 -2.07
N PRO A 20 18.83 -12.60 -3.31
CA PRO A 20 19.82 -13.07 -4.28
C PRO A 20 21.00 -12.11 -4.33
N PRO A 21 22.25 -12.62 -4.46
CA PRO A 21 23.41 -11.78 -4.71
C PRO A 21 23.18 -10.91 -5.95
N ASP A 22 23.47 -9.62 -5.82
CA ASP A 22 23.40 -8.68 -6.92
C ASP A 22 24.79 -8.02 -7.06
N PRO A 23 25.51 -8.19 -8.18
CA PRO A 23 26.85 -7.64 -8.34
C PRO A 23 26.87 -6.12 -8.30
N ASP A 24 25.76 -5.46 -8.67
CA ASP A 24 25.64 -4.00 -8.60
C ASP A 24 25.37 -3.52 -7.17
N PHE A 25 24.92 -4.42 -6.28
CA PHE A 25 24.64 -4.11 -4.88
C PHE A 25 25.16 -5.21 -3.94
N PRO A 26 26.49 -5.37 -3.80
CA PRO A 26 27.08 -6.36 -2.90
C PRO A 26 26.63 -6.18 -1.44
N GLN A 27 26.20 -4.96 -1.08
CA GLN A 27 25.73 -4.62 0.26
C GLN A 27 24.36 -5.24 0.59
N LEU A 28 23.59 -5.73 -0.40
CA LEU A 28 22.25 -6.31 -0.16
C LEU A 28 22.28 -7.53 0.74
N ALA A 29 23.36 -8.33 0.71
CA ALA A 29 23.52 -9.48 1.57
C ALA A 29 23.50 -9.08 3.06
N ILE A 30 24.10 -7.92 3.40
CA ILE A 30 24.08 -7.38 4.77
C ILE A 30 22.79 -6.60 5.01
N ALA A 31 22.36 -5.77 4.05
CA ALA A 31 21.18 -4.92 4.20
C ALA A 31 19.87 -5.72 4.35
N SER A 32 19.83 -6.95 3.85
CA SER A 32 18.66 -7.84 4.04
C SER A 32 18.73 -8.69 5.30
N ASP A 33 19.86 -8.73 6.01
CA ASP A 33 20.04 -9.48 7.25
C ASP A 33 19.56 -8.65 8.47
N PRO A 34 18.48 -9.06 9.16
CA PRO A 34 17.93 -8.29 10.27
C PRO A 34 18.88 -8.17 11.47
N GLN A 35 19.71 -9.17 11.74
CA GLN A 35 20.63 -9.18 12.88
C GLN A 35 21.81 -8.25 12.62
N ARG A 36 22.41 -8.33 11.43
CA ARG A 36 23.50 -7.41 11.04
C ARG A 36 23.00 -5.97 10.97
N MET A 37 21.82 -5.74 10.40
CA MET A 37 21.23 -4.40 10.37
C MET A 37 20.88 -3.86 11.75
N LEU A 38 20.46 -4.70 12.70
CA LEU A 38 20.24 -4.29 14.09
C LEU A 38 21.51 -3.73 14.73
N GLU A 39 22.65 -4.40 14.54
CA GLU A 39 23.94 -3.96 15.07
C GLU A 39 24.39 -2.65 14.42
N LEU A 40 24.25 -2.53 13.10
CA LEU A 40 24.56 -1.30 12.37
C LEU A 40 23.68 -0.13 12.83
N PHE A 41 22.37 -0.33 12.98
CA PHE A 41 21.50 0.75 13.46
C PHE A 41 21.82 1.16 14.90
N ARG A 42 22.18 0.23 15.80
CA ARG A 42 22.62 0.55 17.17
C ARG A 42 23.90 1.39 17.19
N ARG A 43 24.81 1.15 16.23
CA ARG A 43 26.08 1.86 16.14
C ARG A 43 25.93 3.25 15.51
N HIS A 44 25.08 3.39 14.50
CA HIS A 44 25.07 4.56 13.62
C HIS A 44 23.85 5.49 13.77
N LEU A 45 22.74 5.06 14.39
CA LEU A 45 21.61 5.96 14.62
C LEU A 45 21.83 6.80 15.87
N GLU A 46 22.01 8.10 15.66
CA GLU A 46 22.14 9.10 16.72
C GLU A 46 20.75 9.53 17.22
N PRO A 47 20.42 9.35 18.51
CA PRO A 47 19.19 9.91 19.08
C PRO A 47 19.11 11.42 18.87
N ALA A 48 17.89 11.94 18.71
CA ALA A 48 17.68 13.37 18.70
C ALA A 48 18.09 14.01 20.04
N ALA A 49 18.33 15.32 20.05
CA ALA A 49 18.88 16.02 21.21
C ALA A 49 18.05 15.75 22.48
N GLY A 50 18.74 15.40 23.58
CA GLY A 50 18.11 15.11 24.87
C GLY A 50 17.39 13.77 24.98
N LYS A 51 17.39 12.94 23.92
CA LYS A 51 16.65 11.67 23.88
C LYS A 51 17.58 10.46 23.99
N ARG A 52 17.08 9.36 24.57
CA ARG A 52 17.85 8.11 24.73
C ARG A 52 16.97 6.89 24.51
N TYR A 53 17.38 6.04 23.58
CA TYR A 53 16.61 4.87 23.16
C TYR A 53 17.48 3.63 23.04
N ARG A 54 16.91 2.47 23.36
CA ARG A 54 17.49 1.17 23.05
C ARG A 54 16.73 0.57 21.88
N ILE A 55 17.45 0.23 20.81
CA ILE A 55 16.90 -0.53 19.68
C ILE A 55 16.88 -2.00 20.09
N GLU A 56 15.70 -2.57 20.33
CA GLU A 56 15.53 -3.96 20.75
C GLU A 56 15.62 -4.92 19.55
N THR A 57 14.90 -4.62 18.46
CA THR A 57 14.83 -5.47 17.26
C THR A 57 14.83 -4.64 15.96
N CYS A 58 15.20 -5.28 14.85
CA CYS A 58 15.11 -4.75 13.50
C CYS A 58 14.37 -5.76 12.61
N VAL A 59 13.36 -5.30 11.86
CA VAL A 59 12.58 -6.14 10.95
C VAL A 59 12.54 -5.48 9.56
N PRO A 60 13.06 -6.12 8.50
CA PRO A 60 12.90 -5.62 7.13
C PRO A 60 11.43 -5.75 6.72
N LEU A 61 10.86 -4.67 6.20
CA LEU A 61 9.43 -4.58 5.87
C LEU A 61 9.18 -4.54 4.37
N ARG A 62 10.08 -3.90 3.61
CA ARG A 62 9.86 -3.68 2.18
C ARG A 62 11.16 -3.54 1.43
N PHE A 63 11.14 -4.07 0.22
CA PHE A 63 12.21 -3.91 -0.74
C PHE A 63 11.73 -3.28 -2.04
N ARG A 64 12.53 -2.35 -2.56
CA ARG A 64 12.38 -1.80 -3.91
C ARG A 64 13.75 -1.63 -4.55
N CYS A 65 14.14 -2.58 -5.38
CA CYS A 65 15.19 -2.36 -6.38
C CYS A 65 14.57 -1.70 -7.61
N ARG A 66 15.19 -0.63 -8.09
CA ARG A 66 14.97 -0.17 -9.45
C ARG A 66 16.20 -0.59 -10.26
N GLN A 67 16.10 -1.72 -10.95
CA GLN A 67 17.15 -2.18 -11.86
C GLN A 67 17.48 -1.11 -12.92
N SER A 68 16.51 -0.28 -13.31
CA SER A 68 16.71 0.81 -14.28
C SER A 68 17.39 2.08 -13.72
N THR A 69 17.53 2.24 -12.40
CA THR A 69 18.07 3.49 -11.81
C THR A 69 19.24 3.28 -10.85
N ALA A 70 19.92 2.13 -10.92
CA ALA A 70 21.12 1.85 -10.12
C ALA A 70 20.93 2.16 -8.61
N ARG A 71 19.73 1.89 -8.06
CA ARG A 71 19.41 2.17 -6.66
C ARG A 71 18.44 1.16 -6.03
N CYS A 72 18.75 0.77 -4.80
CA CYS A 72 17.89 -0.01 -3.92
C CYS A 72 17.36 0.83 -2.75
N VAL A 73 16.08 0.60 -2.41
CA VAL A 73 15.41 1.22 -1.26
C VAL A 73 14.89 0.12 -0.35
N LEU A 74 15.36 0.11 0.90
CA LEU A 74 14.98 -0.85 1.92
C LEU A 74 14.26 -0.13 3.05
N GLN A 75 13.11 -0.64 3.49
CA GLN A 75 12.41 -0.15 4.67
C GLN A 75 12.55 -1.15 5.82
N TYR A 76 12.80 -0.62 7.01
CA TYR A 76 12.94 -1.37 8.25
C TYR A 76 11.98 -0.82 9.29
N THR A 77 11.56 -1.69 10.20
CA THR A 77 10.88 -1.35 11.42
C THR A 77 11.78 -1.68 12.60
N LEU A 78 12.08 -0.68 13.43
CA LEU A 78 12.89 -0.83 14.63
C LEU A 78 11.99 -0.83 15.86
N ARG A 79 12.07 -1.86 16.71
CA ARG A 79 11.41 -1.82 18.02
C ARG A 79 12.29 -1.04 18.99
N LEU A 80 11.75 0.02 19.57
CA LEU A 80 12.46 0.89 20.50
C LEU A 80 11.94 0.71 21.92
N LEU A 81 12.84 0.86 22.88
CA LEU A 81 12.57 1.01 24.30
C LEU A 81 13.17 2.33 24.79
N GLU A 82 12.37 3.16 25.43
CA GLU A 82 12.84 4.32 26.18
C GLU A 82 13.15 3.90 27.63
N PRO A 83 14.42 3.89 28.06
CA PRO A 83 14.78 3.34 29.37
C PRO A 83 14.16 4.08 30.57
N GLY A 84 13.95 5.40 30.45
CA GLY A 84 13.44 6.22 31.55
C GLY A 84 11.96 5.96 31.87
N THR A 85 11.16 5.61 30.86
CA THR A 85 9.70 5.42 31.00
C THR A 85 9.28 3.96 30.83
N GLY A 86 10.15 3.11 30.28
CA GLY A 86 9.81 1.75 29.87
C GLY A 86 8.93 1.70 28.61
N ARG A 87 8.62 2.85 27.99
CA ARG A 87 7.75 2.93 26.81
C ARG A 87 8.39 2.22 25.62
N ARG A 88 7.56 1.48 24.88
CA ARG A 88 7.96 0.80 23.64
C ARG A 88 7.08 1.22 22.48
N TRP A 89 7.69 1.40 21.31
CA TRP A 89 7.01 1.67 20.05
C TRP A 89 7.90 1.22 18.90
N ASP A 90 7.38 1.29 17.70
CA ASP A 90 8.11 0.94 16.49
C ASP A 90 8.47 2.22 15.73
N GLN A 91 9.67 2.25 15.16
CA GLN A 91 10.19 3.36 14.38
C GLN A 91 10.52 2.89 12.95
N GLY A 92 9.92 3.57 11.97
CA GLY A 92 10.23 3.35 10.55
C GLY A 92 11.57 3.97 10.16
N VAL A 93 12.41 3.19 9.46
CA VAL A 93 13.71 3.62 8.94
C VAL A 93 13.85 3.18 7.49
N THR A 94 14.42 4.03 6.63
CA THR A 94 14.70 3.70 5.23
C THR A 94 16.19 3.75 4.96
N GLY A 95 16.73 2.66 4.41
CA GLY A 95 18.07 2.62 3.81
C GLY A 95 18.03 2.85 2.30
N LEU A 96 18.91 3.71 1.79
CA LEU A 96 19.12 3.94 0.37
C LEU A 96 20.53 3.46 -0.02
N LEU A 97 20.59 2.50 -0.95
CA LEU A 97 21.83 1.97 -1.52
C LEU A 97 21.91 2.36 -3.00
N TYR A 98 23.11 2.71 -3.45
CA TYR A 98 23.39 3.07 -4.84
C TYR A 98 24.45 2.13 -5.40
N ALA A 99 24.33 1.73 -6.67
CA ALA A 99 25.33 0.90 -7.31
C ALA A 99 26.63 1.69 -7.56
N GLN A 100 26.51 2.99 -7.85
CA GLN A 100 27.65 3.86 -8.04
C GLN A 100 28.28 4.23 -6.70
N LYS A 101 29.56 3.87 -6.54
CA LYS A 101 30.39 4.26 -5.39
C LYS A 101 30.45 5.78 -5.20
N GLY A 102 30.37 6.22 -3.96
CA GLY A 102 30.31 7.61 -3.50
C GLY A 102 28.96 8.31 -3.71
N ALA A 103 28.00 7.72 -4.43
CA ALA A 103 26.73 8.39 -4.72
C ALA A 103 25.85 8.55 -3.47
N ALA A 104 25.87 7.57 -2.56
CA ALA A 104 25.14 7.65 -1.31
C ALA A 104 25.74 8.73 -0.39
N GLU A 105 27.06 8.79 -0.28
CA GLU A 105 27.74 9.79 0.55
C GLU A 105 27.51 11.22 0.02
N ARG A 106 27.56 11.44 -1.29
CA ARG A 106 27.21 12.73 -1.91
C ARG A 106 25.79 13.15 -1.55
N LEU A 107 24.82 12.24 -1.70
CA LEU A 107 23.44 12.52 -1.35
C LEU A 107 23.27 12.82 0.15
N TRP A 108 23.97 12.10 1.02
CA TRP A 108 23.94 12.36 2.46
C TRP A 108 24.47 13.76 2.79
N ARG A 109 25.58 14.19 2.18
CA ARG A 109 26.09 15.56 2.33
C ARG A 109 25.10 16.61 1.84
N GLU A 110 24.49 16.39 0.67
CA GLU A 110 23.44 17.27 0.14
C GLU A 110 22.24 17.40 1.10
N MET A 111 21.80 16.29 1.69
CA MET A 111 20.68 16.29 2.64
C MET A 111 20.98 17.05 3.93
N GLN A 112 22.24 17.11 4.36
CA GLN A 112 22.64 17.86 5.55
C GLN A 112 22.84 19.36 5.30
N ALA A 113 22.85 19.80 4.03
CA ALA A 113 23.01 21.22 3.70
C ALA A 113 21.83 22.09 4.18
N THR A 114 20.66 21.47 4.36
CA THR A 114 19.47 22.08 4.99
C THR A 114 19.17 21.35 6.28
N ASP A 115 18.56 22.01 7.27
CA ASP A 115 18.11 21.34 8.50
C ASP A 115 17.01 20.30 8.20
N PRO A 116 17.31 18.98 8.29
CA PRO A 116 16.33 17.94 7.96
C PRO A 116 15.23 17.82 9.02
N SER A 117 15.40 18.44 10.19
CA SER A 117 14.40 18.42 11.27
C SER A 117 13.34 19.50 11.11
N GLN A 118 13.57 20.48 10.24
CA GLN A 118 12.67 21.61 10.04
C GLN A 118 11.25 21.13 9.64
N GLY A 119 10.25 21.55 10.42
CA GLY A 119 8.84 21.21 10.18
C GLY A 119 8.42 19.84 10.69
N ILE A 120 9.30 19.06 11.32
CA ILE A 120 8.95 17.81 12.01
C ILE A 120 8.69 18.14 13.49
N PRO A 121 7.55 17.74 14.07
CA PRO A 121 7.30 17.98 15.49
C PRO A 121 8.24 17.18 16.39
N ASP A 122 8.61 17.75 17.54
CA ASP A 122 9.56 17.14 18.48
C ASP A 122 9.17 15.72 18.90
N ASP A 123 7.88 15.44 19.08
CA ASP A 123 7.38 14.10 19.44
C ASP A 123 7.66 13.03 18.37
N TRP A 124 7.87 13.45 17.12
CA TRP A 124 8.23 12.57 16.00
C TRP A 124 9.74 12.45 15.76
N LEU A 125 10.55 13.33 16.37
CA LEU A 125 12.01 13.33 16.24
C LEU A 125 12.66 12.33 17.19
N THR A 126 12.64 11.04 16.84
CA THR A 126 13.29 9.99 17.64
C THR A 126 14.82 10.00 17.49
N PHE A 127 15.29 9.98 16.24
CA PHE A 127 16.70 10.04 15.89
C PHE A 127 16.94 11.27 15.04
N ARG A 128 18.22 11.58 14.75
CA ARG A 128 18.54 12.50 13.65
C ARG A 128 17.82 12.04 12.39
N PRO A 129 17.13 12.94 11.64
CA PRO A 129 16.27 12.50 10.54
C PRO A 129 17.03 11.85 9.38
N VAL A 130 18.32 12.17 9.25
CA VAL A 130 19.23 11.64 8.23
C VAL A 130 20.51 11.16 8.88
N GLY A 131 20.97 9.97 8.49
CA GLY A 131 22.25 9.38 8.88
C GLY A 131 22.96 8.71 7.71
N PHE A 132 24.18 8.25 7.96
CA PHE A 132 24.98 7.52 6.97
C PHE A 132 25.67 6.33 7.64
N ILE A 133 25.63 5.16 6.98
CA ILE A 133 26.33 3.94 7.42
C ILE A 133 27.48 3.70 6.44
N PRO A 134 28.73 4.04 6.79
CA PRO A 134 29.88 3.90 5.91
C PRO A 134 30.11 2.47 5.43
N ASP A 135 29.93 1.48 6.31
CA ASP A 135 30.13 0.05 6.04
C ASP A 135 29.32 -0.46 4.85
N LEU A 136 28.14 0.13 4.62
CA LEU A 136 27.24 -0.23 3.52
C LEU A 136 27.14 0.85 2.44
N GLU A 137 27.87 1.96 2.59
CA GLU A 137 27.67 3.17 1.81
C GLU A 137 26.17 3.53 1.68
N MET A 138 25.48 3.57 2.83
CA MET A 138 24.02 3.65 2.88
C MET A 138 23.56 4.96 3.51
N VAL A 139 22.70 5.71 2.80
CA VAL A 139 21.96 6.83 3.41
C VAL A 139 20.78 6.29 4.19
N VAL A 140 20.62 6.75 5.43
CA VAL A 140 19.51 6.37 6.29
C VAL A 140 18.58 7.57 6.49
N GLN A 141 17.29 7.37 6.26
CA GLN A 141 16.24 8.34 6.57
C GLN A 141 15.32 7.77 7.65
N VAL A 142 15.03 8.57 8.68
CA VAL A 142 14.19 8.17 9.81
C VAL A 142 12.82 8.82 9.64
N PHE A 143 11.75 8.00 9.59
CA PHE A 143 10.39 8.50 9.49
C PHE A 143 10.09 9.46 10.66
N PRO A 144 9.47 10.63 10.43
CA PRO A 144 8.73 11.01 9.22
C PRO A 144 9.54 11.76 8.15
N TYR A 145 10.87 11.89 8.28
CA TYR A 145 11.64 12.52 7.23
C TYR A 145 11.69 11.65 5.97
N ASP A 146 11.31 12.26 4.84
CA ASP A 146 11.40 11.68 3.52
C ASP A 146 11.68 12.80 2.50
N ARG A 147 12.84 12.73 1.86
CA ARG A 147 13.31 13.74 0.89
C ARG A 147 12.36 14.01 -0.27
N LYS A 148 11.48 13.05 -0.61
CA LYS A 148 10.50 13.13 -1.69
C LYS A 148 9.08 13.39 -1.19
N LEU A 149 8.82 13.29 0.11
CA LEU A 149 7.56 13.67 0.77
C LEU A 149 7.80 14.84 1.74
N ARG A 150 8.30 15.97 1.21
CA ARG A 150 8.73 17.13 2.01
C ARG A 150 7.62 17.70 2.91
N ASN A 151 6.36 17.51 2.52
CA ASN A 151 5.19 18.02 3.26
C ASN A 151 4.78 17.12 4.43
N LEU A 152 5.34 15.91 4.57
CA LEU A 152 4.91 14.94 5.58
C LEU A 152 5.13 15.44 7.00
N GLY A 153 6.25 16.12 7.28
CA GLY A 153 6.51 16.76 8.57
C GLY A 153 5.44 17.82 8.90
N LEU A 154 5.14 18.71 7.96
CA LEU A 154 4.13 19.76 8.12
C LEU A 154 2.73 19.19 8.40
N VAL A 155 2.35 18.14 7.67
CA VAL A 155 1.07 17.43 7.88
C VAL A 155 0.99 16.87 9.29
N LEU A 156 2.04 16.18 9.77
CA LEU A 156 2.12 15.67 11.14
C LEU A 156 2.19 16.79 12.19
N GLY A 157 2.70 17.96 11.82
CA GLY A 157 2.74 19.18 12.65
C GLY A 157 1.41 19.93 12.75
N GLY A 158 0.34 19.44 12.12
CA GLY A 158 -0.99 20.02 12.25
C GLY A 158 -1.36 21.01 11.15
N ALA A 159 -0.72 20.96 9.99
CA ALA A 159 -1.07 21.79 8.83
C ALA A 159 -2.49 21.55 8.27
N LEU A 160 -3.22 20.54 8.78
CA LEU A 160 -4.59 20.19 8.41
C LEU A 160 -5.64 20.59 9.46
N ARG A 161 -5.26 21.32 10.52
CA ARG A 161 -6.21 21.72 11.59
C ARG A 161 -7.34 22.62 11.08
N ASP A 162 -7.10 23.36 10.00
CA ASP A 162 -8.11 24.19 9.32
C ASP A 162 -9.25 23.36 8.68
N LEU A 163 -9.05 22.06 8.49
CA LEU A 163 -10.10 21.14 8.01
C LEU A 163 -10.98 20.59 9.13
N GLU A 164 -10.65 20.83 10.41
CA GLU A 164 -11.44 20.35 11.54
C GLU A 164 -12.91 20.81 11.50
N PRO A 165 -13.26 22.07 11.16
CA PRO A 165 -14.66 22.48 11.05
C PRO A 165 -15.46 21.65 10.03
N GLN A 166 -14.85 21.30 8.89
CA GLN A 166 -15.50 20.45 7.87
C GLN A 166 -15.69 19.02 8.38
N LEU A 167 -14.74 18.50 9.16
CA LEU A 167 -14.86 17.18 9.78
C LEU A 167 -15.92 17.17 10.89
N LEU A 168 -15.98 18.22 11.71
CA LEU A 168 -16.98 18.36 12.78
C LEU A 168 -18.40 18.54 12.24
N ALA A 169 -18.57 19.19 11.09
CA ALA A 169 -19.88 19.36 10.44
C ALA A 169 -20.56 18.04 10.05
N ARG A 170 -19.84 16.91 10.14
CA ARG A 170 -20.37 15.55 9.91
C ARG A 170 -21.05 14.96 11.14
N LEU A 171 -20.84 15.55 12.31
CA LEU A 171 -21.54 15.16 13.54
C LEU A 171 -22.96 15.73 13.52
N ALA A 172 -23.81 15.23 14.43
CA ALA A 172 -25.14 15.79 14.63
C ALA A 172 -25.06 17.30 14.96
N PRO A 173 -26.09 18.11 14.65
CA PRO A 173 -26.10 19.53 15.00
C PRO A 173 -25.74 19.77 16.47
N GLY A 174 -24.77 20.66 16.72
CA GLY A 174 -24.20 20.84 18.05
C GLY A 174 -23.00 21.78 18.07
N GLU A 175 -22.59 22.18 19.28
CA GLU A 175 -21.42 23.05 19.52
C GLU A 175 -20.17 22.20 19.78
N TRP A 176 -19.67 21.54 18.74
CA TRP A 176 -18.55 20.62 18.87
C TRP A 176 -17.20 21.33 19.03
N ARG A 177 -16.40 20.85 19.99
CA ARG A 177 -15.01 21.27 20.20
C ARG A 177 -14.09 20.07 20.24
N VAL A 178 -12.99 20.13 19.49
CA VAL A 178 -11.96 19.08 19.50
C VAL A 178 -11.18 19.13 20.81
N THR A 179 -11.19 18.01 21.54
CA THR A 179 -10.47 17.82 22.81
C THR A 179 -9.13 17.12 22.62
N GLU A 180 -9.03 16.18 21.68
CA GLU A 180 -7.80 15.43 21.41
C GLU A 180 -7.60 15.19 19.91
N ARG A 181 -6.33 15.15 19.48
CA ARG A 181 -5.91 14.92 18.10
C ARG A 181 -4.83 13.85 18.09
N THR A 182 -5.03 12.80 17.31
CA THR A 182 -4.00 11.79 17.10
C THR A 182 -3.83 11.47 15.62
N MET A 183 -2.58 11.47 15.16
CA MET A 183 -2.21 10.99 13.82
C MET A 183 -1.35 9.75 13.95
N ALA A 184 -1.73 8.69 13.24
CA ALA A 184 -1.00 7.43 13.23
C ALA A 184 -0.73 6.99 11.79
N PRO A 185 0.50 6.64 11.40
CA PRO A 185 0.76 6.08 10.08
C PRO A 185 0.06 4.74 9.92
N THR A 186 -0.71 4.58 8.85
CA THR A 186 -1.33 3.30 8.48
C THR A 186 -0.58 2.63 7.34
N ARG A 187 0.03 3.43 6.46
CA ARG A 187 0.88 2.94 5.36
C ARG A 187 1.93 3.97 5.02
N TYR A 188 3.19 3.54 4.86
CA TYR A 188 4.26 4.41 4.38
C TYR A 188 5.02 3.73 3.24
N ARG A 189 4.98 4.33 2.05
CA ARG A 189 5.72 3.91 0.87
C ARG A 189 6.81 4.95 0.63
N THR A 190 8.03 4.71 1.13
CA THR A 190 9.13 5.68 1.05
C THR A 190 9.26 6.23 -0.37
N GLU A 191 9.33 7.55 -0.45
CA GLU A 191 9.43 8.39 -1.64
C GLU A 191 8.24 8.35 -2.60
N LEU A 192 7.13 7.69 -2.23
CA LEU A 192 5.93 7.57 -3.05
C LEU A 192 4.73 8.24 -2.38
N GLY A 193 4.51 7.95 -1.11
CA GLY A 193 3.43 8.55 -0.33
C GLY A 193 3.27 7.91 1.05
N ALA A 194 2.48 8.57 1.90
CA ALA A 194 2.09 8.07 3.21
C ALA A 194 0.57 8.16 3.38
N ALA A 195 -0.03 7.17 4.01
CA ALA A 195 -1.40 7.22 4.50
C ALA A 195 -1.37 7.24 6.03
N LEU A 196 -2.07 8.19 6.61
CA LEU A 196 -2.16 8.42 8.05
C LEU A 196 -3.63 8.34 8.45
N ARG A 197 -3.94 7.68 9.56
CA ARG A 197 -5.25 7.80 10.22
C ARG A 197 -5.20 9.01 11.13
N TYR A 198 -6.05 9.98 10.86
CA TYR A 198 -6.26 11.14 11.72
C TYR A 198 -7.54 10.92 12.54
N THR A 199 -7.42 10.98 13.86
CA THR A 199 -8.51 10.76 14.81
C THR A 199 -8.69 12.00 15.67
N LEU A 200 -9.92 12.52 15.69
CA LEU A 200 -10.35 13.64 16.52
C LEU A 200 -11.28 13.11 17.59
N GLN A 201 -11.01 13.45 18.86
CA GLN A 201 -12.02 13.39 19.91
C GLN A 201 -12.68 14.76 20.00
N ALA A 202 -14.00 14.80 19.97
CA ALA A 202 -14.77 16.02 20.07
C ALA A 202 -15.82 15.91 21.18
N CYS A 203 -16.12 17.03 21.83
CA CYS A 203 -17.18 17.14 22.83
C CYS A 203 -18.13 18.27 22.45
N ASP A 204 -19.42 18.02 22.51
CA ASP A 204 -20.46 19.03 22.36
C ASP A 204 -20.55 19.86 23.64
N ALA A 205 -20.37 21.18 23.52
CA ALA A 205 -20.30 22.09 24.65
C ALA A 205 -21.65 22.26 25.39
N THR A 206 -22.77 21.94 24.74
CA THR A 206 -24.12 22.11 25.31
C THR A 206 -24.59 20.85 26.03
N THR A 207 -24.36 19.69 25.44
CA THR A 207 -24.86 18.39 25.90
C THR A 207 -23.81 17.56 26.63
N GLY A 208 -22.53 17.92 26.50
CA GLY A 208 -21.41 17.13 27.02
C GLY A 208 -21.18 15.81 26.27
N ARG A 209 -21.87 15.58 25.15
CA ARG A 209 -21.72 14.36 24.35
C ARG A 209 -20.32 14.32 23.73
N ALA A 210 -19.63 13.20 23.88
CA ALA A 210 -18.35 12.95 23.24
C ALA A 210 -18.49 12.09 21.97
N GLU A 211 -17.74 12.42 20.93
CA GLU A 211 -17.70 11.71 19.66
C GLU A 211 -16.26 11.51 19.18
N THR A 212 -16.01 10.40 18.49
CA THR A 212 -14.74 10.14 17.81
C THR A 212 -14.93 10.22 16.30
N LEU A 213 -14.23 11.14 15.65
CA LEU A 213 -14.17 11.22 14.20
C LEU A 213 -12.87 10.64 13.68
N ARG A 214 -12.94 9.90 12.57
CA ARG A 214 -11.78 9.39 11.86
C ARG A 214 -11.80 9.79 10.39
N CYS A 215 -10.63 10.12 9.89
CA CYS A 215 -10.36 10.30 8.47
C CYS A 215 -8.97 9.77 8.11
N PHE A 216 -8.75 9.55 6.83
CA PHE A 216 -7.50 9.07 6.27
C PHE A 216 -6.85 10.17 5.44
N VAL A 217 -5.60 10.47 5.76
CA VAL A 217 -4.79 11.51 5.15
C VAL A 217 -3.73 10.86 4.27
N LYS A 218 -3.83 11.06 2.95
CA LYS A 218 -2.88 10.54 1.96
C LYS A 218 -1.97 11.68 1.50
N VAL A 219 -0.70 11.61 1.89
CA VAL A 219 0.35 12.55 1.49
C VAL A 219 1.07 12.01 0.26
N TYR A 220 1.08 12.77 -0.82
CA TYR A 220 1.65 12.38 -2.11
C TYR A 220 2.98 13.10 -2.37
N ARG A 221 3.83 12.47 -3.18
CA ARG A 221 5.06 13.12 -3.69
C ARG A 221 4.78 14.16 -4.78
N ASN A 222 3.66 14.04 -5.47
CA ASN A 222 3.23 14.79 -6.65
C ASN A 222 1.75 15.15 -6.53
N ASP A 223 1.20 15.85 -7.53
CA ASP A 223 -0.17 16.37 -7.47
C ASP A 223 -1.25 15.33 -7.87
N HIS A 224 -0.90 14.05 -7.92
CA HIS A 224 -1.79 12.95 -8.32
C HIS A 224 -3.08 12.89 -7.49
N GLY A 225 -3.01 13.29 -6.21
CA GLY A 225 -4.18 13.32 -5.33
C GLY A 225 -5.27 14.29 -5.75
N GLU A 226 -4.97 15.30 -6.58
CA GLU A 226 -5.95 16.24 -7.13
C GLU A 226 -6.92 15.51 -8.07
N HIS A 227 -6.39 14.71 -9.00
CA HIS A 227 -7.21 13.91 -9.91
C HIS A 227 -8.03 12.84 -9.18
N THR A 228 -7.46 12.19 -8.16
CA THR A 228 -8.22 11.24 -7.32
C THR A 228 -9.37 11.95 -6.60
N PHE A 229 -9.16 13.17 -6.11
CA PHE A 229 -10.20 13.96 -5.45
C PHE A 229 -11.36 14.28 -6.39
N GLU A 230 -11.06 14.78 -7.59
CA GLU A 230 -12.06 15.10 -8.63
C GLU A 230 -12.87 13.85 -9.04
N LEU A 231 -12.20 12.71 -9.23
CA LEU A 231 -12.86 11.44 -9.51
C LEU A 231 -13.80 11.02 -8.39
N LEU A 232 -13.34 11.06 -7.13
CA LEU A 232 -14.15 10.68 -5.98
C LEU A 232 -15.35 11.61 -5.77
N GLN A 233 -15.22 12.91 -6.09
CA GLN A 233 -16.35 13.83 -6.06
C GLN A 233 -17.41 13.48 -7.12
N SER A 234 -16.98 13.23 -8.36
CA SER A 234 -17.90 12.86 -9.45
C SER A 234 -18.64 11.55 -9.12
N LEU A 235 -17.90 10.50 -8.72
CA LEU A 235 -18.48 9.23 -8.31
C LEU A 235 -19.39 9.39 -7.09
N GLY A 236 -18.99 10.17 -6.09
CA GLY A 236 -19.81 10.45 -4.90
C GLY A 236 -21.18 11.06 -5.23
N GLN A 237 -21.24 12.03 -6.14
CA GLN A 237 -22.50 12.65 -6.58
C GLN A 237 -23.41 11.66 -7.32
N ARG A 238 -22.84 10.71 -8.06
CA ARG A 238 -23.58 9.65 -8.76
C ARG A 238 -24.13 8.60 -7.79
N VAL A 239 -23.32 8.24 -6.77
CA VAL A 239 -23.74 7.37 -5.67
C VAL A 239 -24.92 7.99 -4.91
N GLU A 240 -24.88 9.29 -4.59
CA GLU A 240 -25.97 9.99 -3.92
C GLU A 240 -27.27 10.01 -4.73
N ARG A 241 -27.17 10.04 -6.07
CA ARG A 241 -28.30 9.95 -7.00
C ARG A 241 -28.80 8.53 -7.25
N GLY A 242 -28.14 7.50 -6.69
CA GLY A 242 -28.51 6.10 -6.88
C GLY A 242 -28.19 5.56 -8.28
N GLU A 243 -27.23 6.17 -8.98
CA GLU A 243 -26.90 5.83 -10.37
C GLU A 243 -25.87 4.69 -10.49
N THR A 244 -25.32 4.22 -9.37
CA THR A 244 -24.22 3.24 -9.34
C THR A 244 -24.58 2.00 -8.51
N GLY A 245 -24.10 0.83 -8.95
CA GLY A 245 -24.22 -0.44 -8.21
C GLY A 245 -23.17 -0.63 -7.10
N TYR A 246 -22.46 0.43 -6.75
CA TYR A 246 -21.37 0.45 -5.79
C TYR A 246 -21.26 1.84 -5.14
N SER A 247 -20.45 1.96 -4.09
CA SER A 247 -20.09 3.23 -3.45
C SER A 247 -18.57 3.43 -3.44
N VAL A 248 -18.14 4.66 -3.19
CA VAL A 248 -16.72 5.01 -3.02
C VAL A 248 -16.51 5.73 -1.69
N VAL A 249 -15.29 5.69 -1.18
CA VAL A 249 -14.93 6.50 -0.01
C VAL A 249 -15.17 7.98 -0.29
N ARG A 250 -15.84 8.66 0.64
CA ARG A 250 -16.16 10.09 0.47
C ARG A 250 -14.88 10.93 0.61
N PRO A 251 -14.57 11.80 -0.36
CA PRO A 251 -13.48 12.75 -0.23
C PRO A 251 -13.92 13.93 0.65
N VAL A 252 -13.04 14.36 1.56
CA VAL A 252 -13.27 15.54 2.41
C VAL A 252 -12.65 16.77 1.76
N ALA A 253 -11.35 16.72 1.47
CA ALA A 253 -10.62 17.85 0.90
C ALA A 253 -9.34 17.40 0.20
N TYR A 254 -8.87 18.18 -0.76
CA TYR A 254 -7.51 18.11 -1.28
C TYR A 254 -6.77 19.43 -1.03
N ARG A 255 -5.61 19.36 -0.37
CA ARG A 255 -4.73 20.50 -0.09
C ARG A 255 -3.56 20.48 -1.06
N LYS A 256 -3.65 21.32 -2.10
CA LYS A 256 -2.67 21.38 -3.19
C LYS A 256 -1.27 21.77 -2.72
N ASP A 257 -1.18 22.73 -1.82
CA ASP A 257 0.06 23.18 -1.17
C ASP A 257 0.77 22.04 -0.41
N LEU A 258 -0.02 21.15 0.19
CA LEU A 258 0.48 20.00 0.94
C LEU A 258 0.54 18.71 0.12
N ARG A 259 0.03 18.69 -1.12
CA ARG A 259 -0.17 17.48 -1.93
C ARG A 259 -0.86 16.36 -1.14
N THR A 260 -1.94 16.72 -0.45
CA THR A 260 -2.54 15.86 0.56
C THR A 260 -4.04 15.72 0.35
N LEU A 261 -4.51 14.48 0.19
CA LEU A 261 -5.92 14.11 0.09
C LEU A 261 -6.43 13.64 1.44
N VAL A 262 -7.57 14.17 1.87
CA VAL A 262 -8.27 13.75 3.08
C VAL A 262 -9.55 13.02 2.68
N LEU A 263 -9.69 11.79 3.18
CA LEU A 263 -10.79 10.87 2.90
C LEU A 263 -11.51 10.54 4.21
N GLU A 264 -12.81 10.30 4.15
CA GLU A 264 -13.53 9.74 5.29
C GLU A 264 -13.04 8.32 5.62
N GLU A 265 -13.28 7.86 6.85
CA GLU A 265 -13.20 6.43 7.15
C GLU A 265 -14.33 5.71 6.41
N ALA A 266 -13.98 4.70 5.61
CA ALA A 266 -14.98 3.88 4.92
C ALA A 266 -15.80 3.09 5.96
N PRO A 267 -17.14 3.10 5.86
CA PRO A 267 -17.97 2.34 6.78
C PRO A 267 -17.86 0.83 6.52
N GLY A 268 -18.22 0.03 7.52
CA GLY A 268 -18.28 -1.42 7.40
C GLY A 268 -16.93 -2.13 7.60
N THR A 269 -16.82 -3.34 7.09
CA THR A 269 -15.67 -4.24 7.31
C THR A 269 -14.96 -4.52 5.99
N ALA A 270 -13.63 -4.47 5.98
CA ALA A 270 -12.84 -4.82 4.80
C ALA A 270 -13.07 -6.29 4.41
N LEU A 271 -13.21 -6.57 3.11
CA LEU A 271 -13.39 -7.93 2.58
C LEU A 271 -12.25 -8.85 3.03
N LEU A 272 -11.01 -8.36 3.06
CA LEU A 272 -9.87 -9.12 3.57
C LEU A 272 -10.09 -9.61 5.02
N GLN A 273 -10.69 -8.78 5.87
CA GLN A 273 -10.97 -9.15 7.26
C GLN A 273 -12.07 -10.22 7.34
N LEU A 274 -13.15 -10.06 6.58
CA LEU A 274 -14.23 -11.06 6.52
C LEU A 274 -13.71 -12.44 6.08
N LEU A 275 -12.81 -12.46 5.08
CA LEU A 275 -12.17 -13.68 4.60
C LEU A 275 -11.18 -14.30 5.61
N ARG A 276 -10.59 -13.50 6.51
CA ARG A 276 -9.67 -13.99 7.56
C ARG A 276 -10.38 -14.63 8.73
N GLU A 277 -11.55 -14.11 9.09
CA GLU A 277 -12.28 -14.51 10.29
C GLU A 277 -12.99 -15.88 10.13
N GLY A 278 -12.88 -16.53 8.96
CA GLY A 278 -13.37 -17.88 8.73
C GLY A 278 -14.88 -17.98 8.52
N HIS A 279 -15.57 -16.85 8.32
CA HIS A 279 -16.97 -16.81 7.89
C HIS A 279 -17.12 -17.42 6.48
N ASP A 280 -18.35 -17.83 6.13
CA ASP A 280 -18.67 -18.24 4.76
C ASP A 280 -18.35 -17.09 3.79
N PRO A 281 -17.36 -17.25 2.88
CA PRO A 281 -16.94 -16.19 2.00
C PRO A 281 -17.94 -15.93 0.86
N ALA A 282 -18.93 -16.80 0.64
CA ALA A 282 -19.80 -16.76 -0.52
C ALA A 282 -20.60 -15.44 -0.63
N GLY A 283 -21.27 -15.02 0.45
CA GLY A 283 -22.07 -13.79 0.46
C GLY A 283 -21.25 -12.54 0.14
N PRO A 284 -20.20 -12.23 0.93
CA PRO A 284 -19.32 -11.09 0.69
C PRO A 284 -18.69 -11.07 -0.71
N LEU A 285 -18.26 -12.23 -1.23
CA LEU A 285 -17.65 -12.32 -2.55
C LEU A 285 -18.64 -12.08 -3.69
N ARG A 286 -19.88 -12.60 -3.59
CA ARG A 286 -20.90 -12.38 -4.61
C ARG A 286 -21.29 -10.91 -4.72
N ILE A 287 -21.54 -10.27 -3.58
CA ILE A 287 -21.90 -8.86 -3.53
C ILE A 287 -20.73 -7.99 -4.06
N THR A 288 -19.49 -8.34 -3.70
CA THR A 288 -18.30 -7.68 -4.26
C THR A 288 -18.20 -7.88 -5.78
N ALA A 289 -18.42 -9.09 -6.28
CA ALA A 289 -18.33 -9.39 -7.72
C ALA A 289 -19.33 -8.55 -8.53
N ARG A 290 -20.56 -8.39 -8.03
CA ARG A 290 -21.59 -7.52 -8.62
C ARG A 290 -21.16 -6.05 -8.65
N ALA A 291 -20.60 -5.54 -7.55
CA ALA A 291 -20.12 -4.17 -7.48
C ALA A 291 -18.94 -3.92 -8.43
N VAL A 292 -18.02 -4.88 -8.57
CA VAL A 292 -16.89 -4.80 -9.52
C VAL A 292 -17.41 -4.85 -10.96
N ALA A 293 -18.37 -5.74 -11.26
CA ALA A 293 -19.02 -5.80 -12.56
C ALA A 293 -19.74 -4.49 -12.92
N ALA A 294 -20.40 -3.85 -11.94
CA ALA A 294 -21.04 -2.55 -12.12
C ALA A 294 -20.00 -1.45 -12.37
N PHE A 295 -18.90 -1.41 -11.60
CA PHE A 295 -17.80 -0.46 -11.80
C PHE A 295 -17.16 -0.60 -13.19
N ASN A 296 -16.88 -1.83 -13.63
CA ASN A 296 -16.24 -2.08 -14.91
C ASN A 296 -17.13 -1.83 -16.14
N GLN A 297 -18.42 -1.54 -15.95
CA GLN A 297 -19.37 -1.18 -17.01
C GLN A 297 -19.83 0.28 -16.90
N ASP A 298 -19.30 1.03 -15.95
CA ASP A 298 -19.62 2.44 -15.73
C ASP A 298 -18.95 3.35 -16.78
N ASP A 299 -19.42 4.58 -16.93
CA ASP A 299 -18.75 5.66 -17.66
C ASP A 299 -17.89 6.55 -16.75
N VAL A 300 -17.95 6.30 -15.42
CA VAL A 300 -17.30 7.05 -14.31
C VAL A 300 -17.52 8.56 -14.26
N GLY A 301 -18.35 9.12 -15.16
CA GLY A 301 -18.76 10.52 -15.14
C GLY A 301 -17.60 11.53 -15.16
N ASN A 302 -16.41 11.11 -15.59
CA ASN A 302 -15.20 11.93 -15.55
C ASN A 302 -14.32 11.66 -16.78
N ALA A 303 -14.36 12.59 -17.74
CA ALA A 303 -13.61 12.49 -18.99
C ALA A 303 -12.08 12.62 -18.81
N ALA A 304 -11.60 13.05 -17.64
CA ALA A 304 -10.18 13.18 -17.33
C ALA A 304 -9.52 11.85 -16.90
N VAL A 305 -10.30 10.78 -16.71
CA VAL A 305 -9.76 9.46 -16.39
C VAL A 305 -8.89 8.97 -17.55
N ALA A 306 -7.61 8.75 -17.25
CA ALA A 306 -6.62 8.36 -18.26
C ALA A 306 -6.92 6.98 -18.84
N ARG A 307 -6.55 6.77 -20.11
CA ARG A 307 -6.58 5.45 -20.75
C ARG A 307 -5.26 4.71 -20.51
N SER A 308 -5.34 3.42 -20.24
CA SER A 308 -4.20 2.51 -20.13
C SER A 308 -4.28 1.48 -21.25
N SER A 309 -3.34 1.57 -22.20
CA SER A 309 -3.23 0.62 -23.32
C SER A 309 -2.71 -0.75 -22.87
N LEU A 310 -2.92 -1.78 -23.70
CA LEU A 310 -2.30 -3.09 -23.51
C LEU A 310 -0.76 -3.00 -23.35
N ALA A 311 -0.10 -2.10 -24.09
CA ALA A 311 1.35 -1.92 -24.00
C ALA A 311 1.82 -1.52 -22.58
N VAL A 312 1.05 -0.67 -21.90
CA VAL A 312 1.31 -0.26 -20.51
C VAL A 312 1.11 -1.45 -19.57
N GLN A 313 0.02 -2.21 -19.74
CA GLN A 313 -0.23 -3.43 -18.96
C GLN A 313 0.92 -4.45 -19.11
N LEU A 314 1.35 -4.73 -20.34
CA LEU A 314 2.43 -5.68 -20.60
C LEU A 314 3.77 -5.22 -20.01
N GLU A 315 4.02 -3.91 -19.99
CA GLU A 315 5.20 -3.34 -19.34
C GLU A 315 5.15 -3.49 -17.81
N GLU A 316 3.98 -3.34 -17.18
CA GLU A 316 3.80 -3.60 -15.74
C GLU A 316 4.04 -5.07 -15.40
N LEU A 317 3.49 -5.99 -16.21
CA LEU A 317 3.72 -7.41 -16.09
C LEU A 317 5.22 -7.74 -16.23
N ARG A 318 5.90 -7.21 -17.25
CA ARG A 318 7.35 -7.40 -17.45
C ARG A 318 8.15 -6.95 -16.23
N ARG A 319 7.87 -5.77 -15.68
CA ARG A 319 8.54 -5.29 -14.44
C ARG A 319 8.29 -6.23 -13.26
N GLY A 320 7.06 -6.75 -13.14
CA GLY A 320 6.69 -7.74 -12.15
C GLY A 320 7.51 -9.03 -12.30
N ALA A 321 7.53 -9.57 -13.53
CA ALA A 321 8.26 -10.75 -13.94
C ALA A 321 9.75 -10.63 -13.64
N THR A 322 10.41 -9.56 -14.05
CA THR A 322 11.85 -9.36 -13.82
C THR A 322 12.21 -9.38 -12.32
N ILE A 323 11.35 -8.86 -11.45
CA ILE A 323 11.54 -8.95 -10.01
C ILE A 323 11.43 -10.39 -9.51
N VAL A 324 10.47 -11.17 -10.02
CA VAL A 324 10.31 -12.59 -9.65
C VAL A 324 11.49 -13.42 -10.16
N GLU A 325 11.93 -13.20 -11.40
CA GLU A 325 13.10 -13.85 -12.00
C GLU A 325 14.37 -13.57 -11.20
N TRP A 326 14.58 -12.32 -10.79
CA TRP A 326 15.70 -11.96 -9.94
C TRP A 326 15.58 -12.62 -8.56
N ALA A 327 14.41 -12.50 -7.90
CA ALA A 327 14.20 -13.03 -6.56
C ALA A 327 14.25 -14.56 -6.47
N ARG A 328 13.87 -15.27 -7.55
CA ARG A 328 13.81 -16.74 -7.66
C ARG A 328 14.29 -17.18 -9.05
N PRO A 329 15.62 -17.20 -9.29
CA PRO A 329 16.18 -17.56 -10.59
C PRO A 329 15.73 -18.93 -11.11
N GLU A 330 15.44 -19.88 -10.22
CA GLU A 330 14.92 -21.21 -10.57
C GLU A 330 13.51 -21.19 -11.19
N LEU A 331 12.73 -20.13 -10.99
CA LEU A 331 11.41 -19.95 -11.60
C LEU A 331 11.45 -19.19 -12.92
N ALA A 332 12.62 -18.68 -13.33
CA ALA A 332 12.69 -17.67 -14.38
C ALA A 332 12.20 -18.17 -15.75
N THR A 333 12.51 -19.42 -16.11
CA THR A 333 12.00 -20.03 -17.35
C THR A 333 10.47 -20.11 -17.37
N GLN A 334 9.84 -20.45 -16.24
CA GLN A 334 8.37 -20.53 -16.15
C GLN A 334 7.74 -19.14 -16.23
N VAL A 335 8.30 -18.16 -15.53
CA VAL A 335 7.82 -16.76 -15.54
C VAL A 335 7.92 -16.15 -16.94
N ARG A 336 9.01 -16.39 -17.67
CA ARG A 336 9.15 -15.94 -19.06
C ARG A 336 8.14 -16.59 -19.99
N ALA A 337 7.90 -17.90 -19.85
CA ALA A 337 6.89 -18.60 -20.64
C ALA A 337 5.48 -18.05 -20.39
N ILE A 338 5.10 -17.81 -19.13
CA ILE A 338 3.82 -17.19 -18.77
C ILE A 338 3.70 -15.78 -19.37
N THR A 339 4.73 -14.95 -19.18
CA THR A 339 4.74 -13.57 -19.67
C THR A 339 4.64 -13.52 -21.20
N ALA A 340 5.32 -14.44 -21.90
CA ALA A 340 5.25 -14.55 -23.35
C ALA A 340 3.86 -14.99 -23.83
N ALA A 341 3.23 -15.96 -23.16
CA ALA A 341 1.88 -16.41 -23.47
C ALA A 341 0.85 -15.28 -23.28
N VAL A 342 0.95 -14.52 -22.19
CA VAL A 342 0.09 -13.35 -21.94
C VAL A 342 0.29 -12.28 -23.03
N ALA A 343 1.54 -11.97 -23.37
CA ALA A 343 1.85 -10.98 -24.41
C ALA A 343 1.38 -11.41 -25.81
N ALA A 344 1.38 -12.71 -26.11
CA ALA A 344 0.94 -13.24 -27.39
C ALA A 344 -0.58 -13.41 -27.49
N GLY A 345 -1.26 -13.63 -26.36
CA GLY A 345 -2.70 -13.95 -26.33
C GLY A 345 -3.63 -12.78 -26.00
N LEU A 346 -3.12 -11.70 -25.40
CA LEU A 346 -3.93 -10.51 -25.13
C LEU A 346 -3.96 -9.58 -26.34
N GLU A 347 -5.13 -9.01 -26.60
CA GLU A 347 -5.37 -8.03 -27.66
C GLU A 347 -5.89 -6.72 -27.04
N GLU A 348 -5.69 -5.60 -27.75
CA GLU A 348 -6.27 -4.32 -27.33
C GLU A 348 -7.81 -4.39 -27.43
N VAL A 349 -8.50 -3.96 -26.38
CA VAL A 349 -9.97 -4.00 -26.30
C VAL A 349 -10.55 -2.61 -26.08
N ALA A 350 -11.87 -2.47 -26.26
CA ALA A 350 -12.57 -1.25 -25.86
C ALA A 350 -12.32 -1.00 -24.35
N PRO A 351 -11.72 0.14 -23.97
CA PRO A 351 -11.34 0.37 -22.59
C PRO A 351 -12.57 0.73 -21.77
N ALA A 352 -12.62 0.22 -20.55
CA ALA A 352 -13.66 0.50 -19.56
C ALA A 352 -13.01 0.78 -18.20
N PRO A 353 -13.73 1.37 -17.23
CA PRO A 353 -13.14 1.72 -15.95
C PRO A 353 -12.62 0.50 -15.22
N ILE A 354 -11.39 0.59 -14.74
CA ILE A 354 -10.80 -0.37 -13.81
C ILE A 354 -10.28 0.36 -12.58
N HIS A 355 -10.39 -0.26 -11.42
CA HIS A 355 -9.80 0.20 -10.18
C HIS A 355 -8.27 0.20 -10.29
N GLY A 356 -7.68 -0.78 -10.98
CA GLY A 356 -6.25 -0.84 -11.28
C GLY A 356 -5.34 -1.26 -10.12
N ASP A 357 -5.88 -1.41 -8.90
CA ASP A 357 -5.21 -2.05 -7.75
C ASP A 357 -6.27 -2.78 -6.89
N LEU A 358 -7.24 -3.44 -7.55
CA LEU A 358 -8.33 -4.14 -6.87
C LEU A 358 -7.81 -5.36 -6.10
N LYS A 359 -8.10 -5.40 -4.80
CA LYS A 359 -7.79 -6.52 -3.90
C LYS A 359 -8.66 -6.47 -2.63
N PRO A 360 -8.72 -7.55 -1.83
CA PRO A 360 -9.67 -7.64 -0.72
C PRO A 360 -9.57 -6.55 0.37
N ASP A 361 -8.40 -5.93 0.59
CA ASP A 361 -8.24 -4.83 1.55
C ASP A 361 -8.71 -3.46 1.00
N HIS A 362 -9.07 -3.38 -0.28
CA HIS A 362 -9.57 -2.17 -0.93
C HIS A 362 -11.10 -2.16 -1.10
N VAL A 363 -11.78 -3.20 -0.60
CA VAL A 363 -13.23 -3.37 -0.68
C VAL A 363 -13.78 -3.44 0.74
N PHE A 364 -14.74 -2.59 1.06
CA PHE A 364 -15.44 -2.56 2.35
C PHE A 364 -16.91 -2.92 2.16
N LEU A 365 -17.46 -3.68 3.10
CA LEU A 365 -18.86 -4.09 3.10
C LEU A 365 -19.58 -3.51 4.31
N ALA A 366 -20.60 -2.70 4.05
CA ALA A 366 -21.54 -2.17 5.05
C ALA A 366 -22.93 -2.73 4.76
N GLY A 367 -23.23 -3.91 5.30
CA GLY A 367 -24.36 -4.72 4.84
C GLY A 367 -24.14 -5.15 3.39
N ASP A 368 -25.13 -4.92 2.53
CA ASP A 368 -25.04 -5.23 1.08
C ASP A 368 -24.35 -4.12 0.26
N ARG A 369 -23.97 -3.01 0.90
CA ARG A 369 -23.27 -1.91 0.23
C ARG A 369 -21.78 -2.20 0.14
N VAL A 370 -21.24 -2.19 -1.08
CA VAL A 370 -19.80 -2.27 -1.36
C VAL A 370 -19.22 -0.87 -1.51
N ILE A 371 -18.15 -0.59 -0.77
CA ILE A 371 -17.42 0.67 -0.82
C ILE A 371 -15.99 0.38 -1.32
N PHE A 372 -15.62 1.00 -2.45
CA PHE A 372 -14.24 0.97 -2.94
C PHE A 372 -13.40 2.09 -2.30
N ILE A 373 -12.17 1.74 -1.92
CA ILE A 373 -11.16 2.66 -1.42
C ILE A 373 -9.89 2.58 -2.26
N ASP A 374 -8.97 3.54 -2.12
CA ASP A 374 -7.69 3.56 -2.86
C ASP A 374 -7.83 3.67 -4.40
N LEU A 375 -8.72 4.55 -4.87
CA LEU A 375 -8.99 4.81 -6.30
C LEU A 375 -7.88 5.63 -7.01
N ASP A 376 -6.66 5.68 -6.47
CA ASP A 376 -5.55 6.41 -7.12
C ASP A 376 -5.13 5.78 -8.45
N SER A 377 -5.39 4.49 -8.63
CA SER A 377 -4.97 3.74 -9.82
C SER A 377 -6.07 3.63 -10.89
N VAL A 378 -7.19 4.33 -10.71
CA VAL A 378 -8.32 4.25 -11.65
C VAL A 378 -7.92 4.78 -13.01
N VAL A 379 -8.16 3.96 -14.03
CA VAL A 379 -7.91 4.25 -15.45
C VAL A 379 -8.99 3.56 -16.29
N LEU A 380 -9.11 3.93 -17.55
CA LEU A 380 -9.85 3.16 -18.54
C LEU A 380 -8.90 2.12 -19.15
N GLY A 381 -9.14 0.83 -18.94
CA GLY A 381 -8.30 -0.27 -19.42
C GLY A 381 -9.12 -1.51 -19.76
N ASP A 382 -8.50 -2.69 -19.86
CA ASP A 382 -9.25 -3.93 -20.06
C ASP A 382 -10.08 -4.27 -18.80
N PRO A 383 -11.42 -4.28 -18.87
CA PRO A 383 -12.29 -4.48 -17.70
C PRO A 383 -12.08 -5.81 -16.97
N VAL A 384 -11.51 -6.82 -17.64
CA VAL A 384 -11.27 -8.14 -17.04
C VAL A 384 -10.14 -8.10 -16.01
N ARG A 385 -9.27 -7.08 -16.08
CA ARG A 385 -8.06 -7.00 -15.25
C ARG A 385 -8.37 -6.98 -13.76
N ASP A 386 -9.37 -6.22 -13.32
CA ASP A 386 -9.75 -6.13 -11.91
C ASP A 386 -10.22 -7.47 -11.36
N ALA A 387 -11.10 -8.17 -12.08
CA ALA A 387 -11.59 -9.48 -11.67
C ALA A 387 -10.44 -10.51 -11.57
N ALA A 388 -9.49 -10.47 -12.49
CA ALA A 388 -8.29 -11.32 -12.47
C ALA A 388 -7.37 -10.98 -11.28
N HIS A 389 -7.24 -9.71 -10.90
CA HIS A 389 -6.46 -9.32 -9.72
C HIS A 389 -7.13 -9.80 -8.43
N MET A 390 -8.44 -9.59 -8.27
CA MET A 390 -9.17 -10.13 -7.12
C MET A 390 -9.00 -11.66 -7.03
N PHE A 391 -9.16 -12.38 -8.15
CA PHE A 391 -8.90 -13.82 -8.22
C PHE A 391 -7.48 -14.16 -7.75
N ALA A 392 -6.46 -13.49 -8.29
CA ALA A 392 -5.06 -13.76 -7.97
C ALA A 392 -4.71 -13.49 -6.49
N TYR A 393 -5.25 -12.43 -5.89
CA TYR A 393 -5.04 -12.13 -4.47
C TYR A 393 -5.69 -13.18 -3.55
N VAL A 394 -6.91 -13.62 -3.87
CA VAL A 394 -7.63 -14.63 -3.09
C VAL A 394 -6.99 -16.00 -3.28
N ALA A 395 -6.81 -16.48 -4.52
CA ALA A 395 -6.20 -17.77 -4.82
C ALA A 395 -4.73 -17.86 -4.34
N GLY A 396 -3.98 -16.75 -4.46
CA GLY A 396 -2.62 -16.61 -3.95
C GLY A 396 -2.54 -16.47 -2.42
N ARG A 397 -3.67 -16.37 -1.73
CA ARG A 397 -3.82 -16.21 -0.28
C ARG A 397 -3.00 -15.07 0.31
N VAL A 398 -2.93 -13.94 -0.40
CA VAL A 398 -2.19 -12.78 0.08
C VAL A 398 -2.92 -12.20 1.29
N GLY A 399 -2.28 -12.32 2.46
CA GLY A 399 -2.90 -11.96 3.73
C GLY A 399 -3.95 -12.94 4.24
N LEU A 400 -4.11 -14.13 3.63
CA LEU A 400 -5.09 -15.16 4.00
C LEU A 400 -4.38 -16.45 4.44
N ASP A 401 -3.32 -16.33 5.24
CA ASP A 401 -2.46 -17.46 5.62
C ASP A 401 -3.20 -18.58 6.36
N ALA A 402 -4.26 -18.25 7.09
CA ALA A 402 -5.11 -19.21 7.81
C ALA A 402 -6.07 -19.98 6.87
N MET A 403 -6.34 -19.48 5.66
CA MET A 403 -7.25 -20.10 4.72
C MET A 403 -6.56 -21.26 4.00
N ALA A 404 -7.24 -22.41 3.94
CA ALA A 404 -6.76 -23.56 3.18
C ALA A 404 -6.68 -23.21 1.68
N ALA A 405 -5.66 -23.74 0.98
CA ALA A 405 -5.45 -23.46 -0.45
C ALA A 405 -6.67 -23.80 -1.31
N GLU A 406 -7.33 -24.92 -1.02
CA GLU A 406 -8.52 -25.36 -1.76
C GLU A 406 -9.71 -24.42 -1.53
N GLN A 407 -9.94 -24.02 -0.28
CA GLN A 407 -11.00 -23.07 0.07
C GLN A 407 -10.77 -21.71 -0.59
N ALA A 408 -9.52 -21.24 -0.62
CA ALA A 408 -9.15 -19.99 -1.28
C ALA A 408 -9.36 -20.06 -2.80
N ARG A 409 -9.01 -21.19 -3.43
CA ARG A 409 -9.27 -21.42 -4.86
C ARG A 409 -10.77 -21.45 -5.15
N ALA A 410 -11.56 -22.17 -4.36
CA ALA A 410 -13.01 -22.22 -4.49
C ALA A 410 -13.65 -20.83 -4.33
N ALA A 411 -13.19 -20.04 -3.36
CA ALA A 411 -13.62 -18.66 -3.15
C ALA A 411 -13.29 -17.76 -4.35
N ALA A 412 -12.08 -17.85 -4.90
CA ALA A 412 -11.67 -17.08 -6.08
C ALA A 412 -12.51 -17.46 -7.32
N VAL A 413 -12.78 -18.76 -7.52
CA VAL A 413 -13.65 -19.26 -8.60
C VAL A 413 -15.08 -18.78 -8.42
N LEU A 414 -15.61 -18.79 -7.19
CA LEU A 414 -16.95 -18.29 -6.88
C LEU A 414 -17.09 -16.81 -7.21
N PHE A 415 -16.11 -15.99 -6.81
CA PHE A 415 -16.08 -14.56 -7.17
C PHE A 415 -16.09 -14.37 -8.70
N ALA A 416 -15.22 -15.09 -9.41
CA ALA A 416 -15.10 -14.97 -10.85
C ALA A 416 -16.38 -15.43 -11.58
N ALA A 417 -16.99 -16.52 -11.12
CA ALA A 417 -18.25 -17.02 -11.68
C ALA A 417 -19.35 -15.94 -11.57
N GLU A 418 -19.56 -15.40 -10.35
CA GLU A 418 -20.55 -14.34 -10.15
C GLU A 418 -20.22 -13.11 -11.00
N TYR A 419 -18.96 -12.67 -11.06
CA TYR A 419 -18.58 -11.52 -11.89
C TYR A 419 -18.97 -11.72 -13.37
N PHE A 420 -18.72 -12.90 -13.93
CA PHE A 420 -19.04 -13.22 -15.32
C PHE A 420 -20.54 -13.39 -15.61
N ASP A 421 -21.38 -13.56 -14.58
CA ASP A 421 -22.84 -13.55 -14.74
C ASP A 421 -23.40 -12.13 -14.94
N HIS A 422 -22.62 -11.09 -14.60
CA HIS A 422 -23.06 -9.68 -14.65
C HIS A 422 -22.33 -8.83 -15.70
N VAL A 423 -21.48 -9.41 -16.54
CA VAL A 423 -20.71 -8.69 -17.58
C VAL A 423 -20.84 -9.38 -18.96
N PRO A 424 -20.46 -8.73 -20.07
CA PRO A 424 -20.54 -9.35 -21.40
C PRO A 424 -19.75 -10.67 -21.48
N GLY A 425 -20.40 -11.74 -21.95
CA GLY A 425 -19.79 -13.07 -22.02
C GLY A 425 -18.49 -13.15 -22.85
N ALA A 426 -18.29 -12.22 -23.79
CA ALA A 426 -17.04 -12.11 -24.56
C ALA A 426 -15.81 -11.81 -23.68
N TRP A 427 -16.00 -11.21 -22.50
CA TRP A 427 -14.92 -10.89 -21.56
C TRP A 427 -14.28 -12.14 -20.96
N ARG A 428 -15.04 -13.24 -20.82
CA ARG A 428 -14.55 -14.49 -20.23
C ARG A 428 -13.39 -15.12 -21.01
N ARG A 429 -13.33 -14.92 -22.34
CA ARG A 429 -12.31 -15.54 -23.22
C ARG A 429 -10.87 -15.22 -22.82
N ARG A 430 -10.62 -14.00 -22.31
CA ARG A 430 -9.29 -13.52 -21.92
C ARG A 430 -8.98 -13.64 -20.44
N PHE A 431 -9.92 -14.16 -19.64
CA PHE A 431 -9.78 -14.23 -18.18
C PHE A 431 -8.57 -15.06 -17.73
N GLY A 432 -8.34 -16.23 -18.33
CA GLY A 432 -7.20 -17.09 -17.99
C GLY A 432 -5.85 -16.39 -18.17
N LEU A 433 -5.67 -15.66 -19.28
CA LEU A 433 -4.46 -14.88 -19.55
C LEU A 433 -4.28 -13.73 -18.54
N HIS A 434 -5.35 -13.00 -18.23
CA HIS A 434 -5.30 -11.96 -17.19
C HIS A 434 -4.98 -12.54 -15.82
N CYS A 435 -5.54 -13.69 -15.44
CA CYS A 435 -5.22 -14.38 -14.19
C CYS A 435 -3.75 -14.81 -14.12
N ALA A 436 -3.22 -15.36 -15.22
CA ALA A 436 -1.81 -15.74 -15.30
C ALA A 436 -0.88 -14.53 -15.11
N GLY A 437 -1.15 -13.41 -15.77
CA GLY A 437 -0.42 -12.15 -15.59
C GLY A 437 -0.54 -11.60 -14.16
N ALA A 438 -1.78 -11.52 -13.64
CA ALA A 438 -2.05 -11.02 -12.29
C ALA A 438 -1.34 -11.86 -11.20
N LEU A 439 -1.24 -13.18 -11.37
CA LEU A 439 -0.53 -14.05 -10.44
C LEU A 439 0.99 -13.81 -10.44
N VAL A 440 1.59 -13.46 -11.59
CA VAL A 440 3.00 -13.02 -11.65
C VAL A 440 3.18 -11.66 -10.95
N GLU A 441 2.26 -10.71 -11.16
CA GLU A 441 2.27 -9.41 -10.47
C GLU A 441 2.10 -9.57 -8.94
N VAL A 442 1.24 -10.49 -8.51
CA VAL A 442 1.03 -10.87 -7.11
C VAL A 442 2.28 -11.54 -6.54
N ALA A 443 2.93 -12.46 -7.25
CA ALA A 443 4.21 -13.05 -6.84
C ALA A 443 5.27 -11.96 -6.59
N SER A 444 5.36 -10.99 -7.51
CA SER A 444 6.23 -9.83 -7.36
C SER A 444 5.87 -8.99 -6.13
N ALA A 445 4.58 -8.80 -5.84
CA ALA A 445 4.11 -8.08 -4.66
C ALA A 445 4.42 -8.81 -3.34
N ILE A 446 4.24 -10.13 -3.29
CA ILE A 446 4.56 -11.00 -2.15
C ILE A 446 6.04 -10.85 -1.78
N PHE A 447 6.92 -10.87 -2.77
CA PHE A 447 8.35 -10.62 -2.56
C PHE A 447 8.60 -9.19 -2.07
N ARG A 448 8.13 -8.15 -2.79
CA ARG A 448 8.41 -6.74 -2.41
C ARG A 448 7.93 -6.37 -1.00
N ARG A 449 6.85 -6.99 -0.51
CA ARG A 449 6.29 -6.80 0.84
C ARG A 449 6.95 -7.67 1.91
N GLN A 450 7.90 -8.54 1.53
CA GLN A 450 8.57 -9.47 2.44
C GLN A 450 7.58 -10.30 3.27
N GLU A 451 6.52 -10.79 2.61
CA GLU A 451 5.49 -11.62 3.25
C GLU A 451 6.12 -12.83 3.96
N ALA A 452 5.51 -13.29 5.05
CA ALA A 452 5.97 -14.50 5.73
C ALA A 452 5.97 -15.69 4.73
N HIS A 453 7.09 -16.42 4.70
CA HIS A 453 7.32 -17.52 3.76
C HIS A 453 7.17 -17.12 2.28
N TRP A 454 7.52 -15.88 1.92
CA TRP A 454 7.43 -15.37 0.56
C TRP A 454 8.01 -16.30 -0.52
N PRO A 455 9.13 -17.06 -0.34
CA PRO A 455 9.64 -17.91 -1.42
C PRO A 455 8.63 -19.00 -1.78
N ARG A 456 8.05 -19.66 -0.78
CA ARG A 456 7.03 -20.68 -1.00
C ARG A 456 5.79 -20.09 -1.66
N LYS A 457 5.34 -18.91 -1.20
CA LYS A 457 4.18 -18.20 -1.76
C LYS A 457 4.40 -17.77 -3.21
N VAL A 458 5.59 -17.26 -3.55
CA VAL A 458 5.98 -16.91 -4.93
C VAL A 458 5.95 -18.12 -5.84
N ALA A 459 6.54 -19.24 -5.41
CA ALA A 459 6.52 -20.48 -6.20
C ALA A 459 5.08 -20.99 -6.43
N ALA A 460 4.22 -20.93 -5.41
CA ALA A 460 2.82 -21.31 -5.53
C ALA A 460 2.05 -20.39 -6.49
N ALA A 461 2.27 -19.08 -6.44
CA ALA A 461 1.63 -18.12 -7.36
C ALA A 461 2.07 -18.35 -8.81
N VAL A 462 3.35 -18.62 -9.07
CA VAL A 462 3.85 -18.95 -10.42
C VAL A 462 3.27 -20.28 -10.93
N ALA A 463 3.16 -21.29 -10.08
CA ALA A 463 2.52 -22.56 -10.44
C ALA A 463 1.04 -22.37 -10.81
N ALA A 464 0.28 -21.61 -10.01
CA ALA A 464 -1.11 -21.27 -10.29
C ALA A 464 -1.25 -20.45 -11.58
N ALA A 465 -0.29 -19.55 -11.87
CA ALA A 465 -0.29 -18.76 -13.11
C ALA A 465 -0.19 -19.67 -14.34
N ARG A 466 0.64 -20.71 -14.28
CA ARG A 466 0.76 -21.71 -15.34
C ARG A 466 -0.54 -22.50 -15.54
N GLU A 467 -1.20 -22.91 -14.45
CA GLU A 467 -2.49 -23.61 -14.53
C GLU A 467 -3.59 -22.78 -15.18
N CYS A 468 -3.53 -21.44 -15.08
CA CYS A 468 -4.49 -20.56 -15.74
C CYS A 468 -4.36 -20.53 -17.27
N LEU A 469 -3.25 -21.02 -17.82
CA LEU A 469 -2.98 -21.04 -19.27
C LEU A 469 -3.44 -22.33 -19.97
N GLY A 470 -3.83 -23.37 -19.22
CA GLY A 470 -4.15 -24.70 -19.75
C GLY A 470 -3.04 -25.70 -19.51
#